data_AF-A0A7S1MRU3-F1
#
_entry.id   AF-A0A7S1MRU3-F1
#
_cell.length_a   1.000
_cell.length_b   1.000
_cell.length_c   1.000
_cell.angle_alpha   90.00
_cell.angle_beta   90.00
_cell.angle_gamma   90.00
#
_symmetry.space_group_name_H-M   'P 1'
#
loop_
_entity.id
_entity.type
_entity.pdbx_description
1 polymer ?
#
loop_
_entity_poly.entity_id
_entity_poly.type
_entity_poly.pdbx_seq_one_letter_code
_entity_poly.pdbx_strand_id
1 'polypeptide(L)'
;GPALLEAATTGVNASLLAYGQSGSGKTHTMIGDLTAKAPSQAAAMSPTSDADDEAFGQKNDDAAVPPKAGVAPRLLFDLFRHIRQSEAASSSSTSGDGELTKYTVSARMFEVYCEKAYDMLAPSGAAGKGRE
;
A
#
# COMPACT_ATOMS: atom_id res chain seq x y z
N GLY A 1 -10.91 -0.17 -6.01
CA GLY A 1 -9.99 -1.15 -5.45
C GLY A 1 -9.95 -2.40 -6.29
N PRO A 2 -11.01 -3.22 -6.28
CA PRO A 2 -10.99 -4.58 -6.86
C PRO A 2 -10.58 -4.62 -8.35
N ALA A 3 -11.16 -3.74 -9.17
CA ALA A 3 -10.83 -3.67 -10.61
C ALA A 3 -9.36 -3.32 -10.90
N LEU A 4 -8.70 -2.52 -10.05
CA LEU A 4 -7.26 -2.21 -10.23
C LEU A 4 -6.39 -3.41 -9.88
N LEU A 5 -6.77 -4.14 -8.83
CA LEU A 5 -6.06 -5.35 -8.41
C LEU A 5 -6.20 -6.45 -9.46
N GLU A 6 -7.41 -6.66 -9.98
CA GLU A 6 -7.69 -7.63 -11.05
C GLU A 6 -6.92 -7.30 -12.34
N ALA A 7 -6.89 -6.03 -12.74
CA ALA A 7 -6.08 -5.59 -13.87
C ALA A 7 -4.60 -5.93 -13.64
N ALA A 8 -4.05 -5.61 -12.47
CA ALA A 8 -2.64 -5.87 -12.16
C ALA A 8 -2.30 -7.38 -12.15
N THR A 9 -3.19 -8.25 -11.64
CA THR A 9 -2.95 -9.70 -11.55
C THR A 9 -3.16 -10.41 -12.89
N THR A 10 -3.92 -9.82 -13.81
CA THR A 10 -4.09 -10.31 -15.20
C THR A 10 -3.03 -9.78 -16.17
N GLY A 11 -2.06 -9.00 -15.67
CA GLY A 11 -0.95 -8.47 -16.48
C GLY A 11 -1.27 -7.15 -17.20
N VAL A 12 -2.33 -6.45 -16.81
CA VAL A 12 -2.72 -5.15 -17.37
C VAL A 12 -2.23 -4.01 -16.46
N ASN A 13 -1.61 -3.00 -17.07
CA ASN A 13 -1.19 -1.80 -16.35
C ASN A 13 -2.41 -0.96 -15.93
N ALA A 14 -2.47 -0.57 -14.66
CA ALA A 14 -3.54 0.25 -14.12
C ALA A 14 -2.99 1.56 -13.52
N SER A 15 -3.75 2.65 -13.62
CA SER A 15 -3.38 3.97 -13.07
C SER A 15 -4.57 4.61 -12.34
N LEU A 16 -4.28 5.27 -11.22
CA LEU A 16 -5.24 6.02 -10.44
C LEU A 16 -4.65 7.38 -10.08
N LEU A 17 -5.39 8.45 -10.38
CA LEU A 17 -4.98 9.82 -10.13
C LEU A 17 -6.02 10.55 -9.28
N ALA A 18 -5.58 11.23 -8.23
CA ALA A 18 -6.41 12.15 -7.46
C ALA A 18 -6.08 13.59 -7.86
N TYR A 19 -7.05 14.31 -8.42
CA TYR A 19 -6.91 15.71 -8.85
C TYR A 19 -7.96 16.60 -8.18
N GLY A 20 -7.68 17.91 -8.10
CA GLY A 20 -8.56 18.89 -7.45
C GLY A 20 -7.79 20.00 -6.73
N GLN A 21 -8.51 21.03 -6.28
CA GLN A 21 -7.95 22.20 -5.58
C GLN A 21 -7.21 21.84 -4.27
N SER A 22 -6.37 22.73 -3.75
CA SER A 22 -5.77 22.54 -2.42
C SER A 22 -6.86 22.42 -1.35
N GLY A 23 -6.63 21.56 -0.35
CA GLY A 23 -7.62 21.26 0.69
C GLY A 23 -8.76 20.31 0.28
N SER A 24 -8.87 19.88 -0.98
CA SER A 24 -9.94 18.98 -1.45
C SER A 24 -9.80 17.51 -1.02
N GLY A 25 -8.83 17.20 -0.16
CA GLY A 25 -8.64 15.84 0.35
C GLY A 25 -7.89 14.86 -0.55
N LYS A 26 -7.18 15.29 -1.61
CA LYS A 26 -6.40 14.39 -2.50
C LYS A 26 -5.48 13.43 -1.72
N THR A 27 -4.64 13.97 -0.85
CA THR A 27 -3.71 13.20 0.00
C THR A 27 -4.46 12.33 1.00
N HIS A 28 -5.55 12.86 1.57
CA HIS A 28 -6.42 12.12 2.48
C HIS A 28 -7.08 10.92 1.79
N THR A 29 -7.51 11.05 0.52
CA THR A 29 -8.06 9.93 -0.25
C THR A 29 -6.98 8.92 -0.65
N MET A 30 -5.79 9.38 -1.07
CA MET A 30 -4.73 8.48 -1.55
C MET A 30 -4.01 7.73 -0.43
N ILE A 31 -3.57 8.44 0.61
CA ILE A 31 -2.77 7.89 1.73
C ILE A 31 -3.67 7.65 2.94
N GLY A 32 -4.53 8.63 3.24
CA GLY A 32 -5.36 8.62 4.45
C GLY A 32 -4.55 8.73 5.73
N ASP A 33 -5.16 8.26 6.81
CA ASP A 33 -4.57 8.23 8.14
C ASP A 33 -4.20 6.78 8.51
N LEU A 34 -2.89 6.53 8.57
CA LEU A 34 -2.29 5.22 8.84
C LEU A 34 -2.12 4.94 10.35
N THR A 35 -2.25 5.96 11.21
CA THR A 35 -2.08 5.82 12.67
C THR A 35 -3.41 5.59 13.37
N ALA A 36 -4.53 5.77 12.67
CA ALA A 36 -5.86 5.47 13.17
C ALA A 36 -5.98 4.00 13.58
N LYS A 37 -5.82 3.70 14.87
CA LYS A 37 -6.11 2.39 15.44
C LYS A 37 -7.59 2.08 15.14
N ALA A 38 -7.87 0.90 14.59
CA ALA A 38 -9.24 0.41 14.50
C ALA A 38 -9.88 0.54 15.89
N PRO A 39 -11.16 0.92 16.01
CA PRO A 39 -11.81 0.97 17.31
C PRO A 39 -11.83 -0.44 17.89
N SER A 40 -10.80 -0.77 18.68
CA SER A 40 -10.89 -1.81 19.69
C SER A 40 -12.07 -1.41 20.54
N GLN A 41 -13.09 -2.27 20.63
CA GLN A 41 -14.24 -2.08 21.48
C GLN A 41 -13.80 -1.65 22.89
N ALA A 42 -13.80 -0.35 23.15
CA ALA A 42 -13.52 0.28 24.44
C ALA A 42 -13.82 1.77 24.29
N ALA A 43 -15.10 2.12 24.16
CA ALA A 43 -15.58 3.40 24.62
C ALA A 43 -15.51 3.40 26.17
N ALA A 44 -14.31 3.43 26.75
CA ALA A 44 -14.04 3.78 28.13
C ALA A 44 -12.53 3.93 28.36
N MET A 45 -12.09 5.17 28.65
CA MET A 45 -10.78 5.59 29.22
C MET A 45 -9.55 5.36 28.32
N SER A 46 -8.65 6.31 28.07
CA SER A 46 -8.37 7.67 28.57
C SER A 46 -7.39 8.35 27.60
N PRO A 47 -7.27 9.70 27.58
CA PRO A 47 -6.27 10.39 26.78
C PRO A 47 -4.98 10.61 27.60
N THR A 48 -3.86 10.06 27.15
CA THR A 48 -2.50 10.44 27.59
C THR A 48 -1.58 10.20 26.39
N SER A 49 -1.28 11.25 25.62
CA SER A 49 -0.05 12.04 25.68
C SER A 49 1.21 11.24 25.33
N ASP A 50 1.75 11.60 24.17
CA ASP A 50 3.18 11.73 23.84
C ASP A 50 4.15 10.58 24.21
N ALA A 51 4.79 10.10 23.14
CA ALA A 51 6.05 9.34 23.08
C ALA A 51 6.00 7.81 23.23
N ASP A 52 5.72 7.14 22.12
CA ASP A 52 6.24 5.79 21.85
C ASP A 52 6.26 5.52 20.34
N ASP A 53 7.46 5.74 19.81
CA ASP A 53 8.03 5.12 18.62
C ASP A 53 7.87 3.60 18.73
N GLU A 54 6.96 3.00 17.94
CA GLU A 54 6.87 1.54 17.86
C GLU A 54 6.78 1.09 16.40
N ALA A 55 7.98 0.79 15.89
CA ALA A 55 8.34 -0.28 14.96
C ALA A 55 7.23 -0.83 14.06
N PHE A 56 7.41 -0.58 12.77
CA PHE A 56 6.76 -1.21 11.63
C PHE A 56 7.10 -2.72 11.58
N GLY A 57 6.61 -3.50 12.53
CA GLY A 57 7.01 -4.91 12.64
C GLY A 57 6.51 -5.61 13.89
N GLN A 58 5.20 -5.82 14.05
CA GLN A 58 4.71 -6.89 14.92
C GLN A 58 3.41 -7.52 14.39
N LYS A 59 3.56 -8.80 14.03
CA LYS A 59 2.62 -9.83 13.60
C LYS A 59 1.15 -9.65 14.02
N ASN A 60 0.28 -9.48 13.03
CA ASN A 60 -1.07 -10.05 12.99
C ASN A 60 -1.41 -10.32 11.52
N ASP A 61 -1.67 -11.58 11.18
CA ASP A 61 -2.03 -12.00 9.82
C ASP A 61 -3.40 -11.44 9.37
N ASP A 62 -4.18 -10.96 10.35
CA ASP A 62 -5.42 -10.20 10.22
C ASP A 62 -5.23 -8.75 10.70
N ALA A 63 -4.07 -8.13 10.41
CA ALA A 63 -3.87 -6.71 10.66
C ALA A 63 -4.91 -5.91 9.86
N ALA A 64 -6.02 -5.57 10.53
CA ALA A 64 -7.09 -4.80 9.94
C ALA A 64 -6.49 -3.50 9.41
N VAL A 65 -6.61 -3.28 8.10
CA VAL A 65 -6.20 -2.02 7.48
C VAL A 65 -6.87 -0.88 8.26
N PRO A 66 -6.12 0.14 8.72
CA PRO A 66 -6.68 1.24 9.48
C PRO A 66 -7.97 1.77 8.85
N PRO A 67 -9.03 2.04 9.62
CA PRO A 67 -10.33 2.44 9.07
C PRO A 67 -10.24 3.74 8.26
N LYS A 68 -9.26 4.59 8.55
CA LYS A 68 -9.01 5.84 7.83
C LYS A 68 -7.88 5.75 6.79
N ALA A 69 -7.34 4.56 6.52
CA ALA A 69 -6.35 4.39 5.45
C ALA A 69 -6.95 4.74 4.09
N GLY A 70 -6.15 5.36 3.23
CA GLY A 70 -6.52 5.75 1.89
C GLY A 70 -6.46 4.59 0.89
N VAL A 71 -6.57 4.92 -0.39
CA VAL A 71 -6.61 3.92 -1.47
C VAL A 71 -5.29 3.17 -1.64
N ALA A 72 -4.14 3.85 -1.58
CA ALA A 72 -2.83 3.24 -1.77
C ALA A 72 -2.50 2.13 -0.74
N PRO A 73 -2.57 2.38 0.59
CA PRO A 73 -2.30 1.33 1.59
C PRO A 73 -3.31 0.18 1.53
N ARG A 74 -4.59 0.46 1.24
CA ARG A 74 -5.62 -0.58 1.05
C ARG A 74 -5.31 -1.48 -0.14
N LEU A 75 -4.96 -0.90 -1.29
CA LEU A 75 -4.63 -1.65 -2.49
C LEU A 75 -3.39 -2.53 -2.29
N LEU A 76 -2.36 -2.02 -1.60
CA LEU A 76 -1.17 -2.80 -1.25
C LEU A 76 -1.52 -3.98 -0.34
N PHE A 77 -2.37 -3.77 0.66
CA PHE A 77 -2.80 -4.85 1.55
C PHE A 77 -3.56 -5.94 0.78
N ASP A 78 -4.52 -5.53 -0.07
CA ASP A 78 -5.29 -6.46 -0.90
C ASP A 78 -4.40 -7.21 -1.89
N LEU A 79 -3.38 -6.55 -2.45
CA LEU A 79 -2.40 -7.17 -3.34
C LEU A 79 -1.60 -8.28 -2.64
N PHE A 80 -1.01 -8.00 -1.48
CA PHE A 80 -0.27 -9.02 -0.74
C PHE A 80 -1.17 -10.15 -0.23
N ARG A 81 -2.40 -9.83 0.17
CA ARG A 81 -3.40 -10.84 0.54
C ARG A 81 -3.72 -11.76 -0.63
N HIS A 82 -3.91 -11.21 -1.82
CA HIS A 82 -4.19 -11.97 -3.04
C HIS A 82 -3.02 -12.89 -3.42
N ILE A 83 -1.78 -12.38 -3.38
CA ILE A 83 -0.57 -13.17 -3.64
C ILE A 83 -0.52 -14.38 -2.69
N ARG A 84 -0.66 -14.17 -1.38
CA ARG A 84 -0.63 -15.25 -0.37
C ARG A 84 -1.73 -16.30 -0.60
N GLN A 85 -2.92 -15.87 -1.01
CA GLN A 85 -4.03 -16.77 -1.32
C GLN A 85 -3.77 -17.60 -2.59
N SER A 86 -3.17 -16.98 -3.61
CA SER A 86 -2.80 -17.68 -4.85
C SER A 86 -1.71 -18.73 -4.64
N GLU A 87 -0.74 -18.45 -3.76
CA GLU A 87 0.30 -19.41 -3.36
C GLU A 87 -0.28 -20.59 -2.57
N ALA A 88 -1.15 -20.30 -1.60
CA ALA A 88 -1.81 -21.34 -0.78
C ALA A 88 -2.71 -22.26 -1.63
N ALA A 89 -3.50 -21.70 -2.55
CA ALA A 89 -4.32 -22.49 -3.47
C ALA A 89 -3.48 -23.37 -4.41
N SER A 90 -2.36 -22.83 -4.90
CA SER A 90 -1.44 -23.58 -5.79
C SER A 90 -0.71 -24.72 -5.06
N SER A 91 -0.50 -24.61 -3.74
CA SER A 91 0.13 -25.67 -2.94
C SER A 91 -0.75 -26.89 -2.64
N SER A 92 -2.07 -26.78 -2.88
CA SER A 92 -3.06 -27.81 -2.51
C SER A 92 -3.65 -28.58 -3.71
N SER A 93 -3.27 -28.23 -4.94
CA SER A 93 -3.73 -28.91 -6.16
C SER A 93 -2.66 -29.89 -6.67
N THR A 94 -2.79 -31.17 -6.31
CA THR A 94 -1.86 -32.26 -6.69
C THR A 94 -2.07 -32.79 -8.12
N SER A 95 -2.89 -32.13 -8.97
CA SER A 95 -3.31 -32.72 -10.25
C SER A 95 -3.41 -31.68 -11.38
N GLY A 96 -2.44 -31.72 -12.31
CA GLY A 96 -2.56 -31.35 -13.73
C GLY A 96 -2.63 -29.86 -14.10
N ASP A 97 -1.61 -29.36 -14.79
CA ASP A 97 -1.58 -28.13 -15.61
C ASP A 97 -1.83 -26.75 -14.95
N GLY A 98 -1.78 -26.66 -13.62
CA GLY A 98 -1.75 -25.36 -12.94
C GLY A 98 -0.40 -24.65 -13.11
N GLU A 99 -0.36 -23.60 -13.92
CA GLU A 99 0.83 -22.73 -14.06
C GLU A 99 1.14 -22.06 -12.71
N LEU A 100 2.33 -22.34 -12.17
CA LEU A 100 2.76 -21.78 -10.90
C LEU A 100 3.22 -20.32 -11.11
N THR A 101 2.34 -19.38 -10.80
CA THR A 101 2.68 -17.95 -10.89
C THR A 101 3.53 -17.52 -9.69
N LYS A 102 4.81 -17.21 -9.95
CA LYS A 102 5.70 -16.60 -8.95
C LYS A 102 5.64 -15.08 -9.04
N TYR A 103 5.38 -14.41 -7.91
CA TYR A 103 5.32 -12.96 -7.84
C TYR A 103 6.64 -12.35 -7.35
N THR A 104 7.01 -11.19 -7.89
CA THR A 104 8.04 -10.30 -7.33
C THR A 104 7.47 -8.89 -7.31
N VAL A 105 7.37 -8.30 -6.13
CA VAL A 105 6.77 -6.98 -5.94
C VAL A 105 7.88 -5.94 -5.77
N SER A 106 7.81 -4.86 -6.54
CA SER A 106 8.72 -3.71 -6.42
C SER A 106 7.92 -2.42 -6.31
N ALA A 107 8.37 -1.47 -5.50
CA ALA A 107 7.77 -0.14 -5.38
C ALA A 107 8.77 0.94 -5.84
N ARG A 108 8.25 2.00 -6.46
CA ARG A 108 8.99 3.21 -6.80
C ARG A 108 8.14 4.42 -6.41
N MET A 109 8.77 5.47 -5.90
CA MET A 109 8.08 6.70 -5.51
C MET A 109 8.79 7.89 -6.13
N PHE A 110 8.03 8.68 -6.90
CA PHE A 110 8.55 9.87 -7.58
C PHE A 110 7.78 11.10 -7.13
N GLU A 111 8.50 12.21 -6.97
CA GLU A 111 7.92 13.55 -6.87
C GLU A 111 8.13 14.28 -8.19
N VAL A 112 7.07 14.88 -8.73
CA VAL A 112 7.17 15.77 -9.91
C VAL A 112 6.99 17.19 -9.42
N TYR A 113 8.06 17.99 -9.47
CA TYR A 113 8.07 19.39 -9.06
C TYR A 113 8.71 20.25 -10.15
N CYS A 114 8.01 21.31 -10.57
CA CYS A 114 8.45 22.18 -11.66
C CYS A 114 8.89 21.42 -12.92
N GLU A 115 8.06 20.48 -13.39
CA GLU A 115 8.34 19.62 -14.56
C GLU A 115 9.60 18.73 -14.43
N LYS A 116 10.14 18.56 -13.21
CA LYS A 116 11.28 17.69 -12.93
C LYS A 116 10.85 16.53 -12.04
N ALA A 117 11.28 15.32 -12.40
CA ALA A 117 11.02 14.11 -11.63
C ALA A 117 12.18 13.80 -10.67
N TYR A 118 11.86 13.58 -9.40
CA TYR A 118 12.77 13.25 -8.32
C TYR A 118 12.43 11.86 -7.79
N ASP A 119 13.41 10.95 -7.76
CA ASP A 119 13.24 9.62 -7.15
C ASP A 119 13.40 9.73 -5.64
N MET A 120 12.30 9.53 -4.91
CA MET A 120 12.26 9.68 -3.47
C MET A 120 12.86 8.48 -2.71
N LEU A 121 13.07 7.35 -3.39
CA LEU A 121 13.66 6.15 -2.81
C LEU A 121 15.13 5.95 -3.21
N ALA A 122 15.70 6.90 -3.96
CA ALA A 122 17.11 6.89 -4.28
C ALA A 122 17.95 6.99 -2.99
N PRO A 123 19.08 6.26 -2.89
CA PRO A 123 19.95 6.34 -1.71
C PRO A 123 20.41 7.78 -1.49
N SER A 124 20.40 8.23 -0.23
CA SER A 124 20.85 9.58 0.16
C SER A 124 22.28 9.81 -0.34
N GLY A 125 22.42 10.55 -1.43
CA GLY A 125 23.66 10.67 -2.22
C GLY A 125 23.43 10.68 -3.73
N ALA A 126 22.31 10.15 -4.21
CA ALA A 126 21.90 10.20 -5.62
C ALA A 126 20.82 11.27 -5.93
N ALA A 127 20.22 11.88 -4.89
CA ALA A 127 19.09 12.81 -4.96
C ALA A 127 19.34 14.14 -5.71
N GLY A 128 20.54 14.35 -6.28
CA GLY A 128 20.92 15.58 -6.97
C GLY A 128 21.12 15.46 -8.49
N LYS A 129 21.03 14.27 -9.07
CA LYS A 129 21.16 14.11 -10.53
C LYS A 129 19.80 13.85 -11.13
N GLY A 130 19.14 14.92 -11.58
CA GLY A 130 18.08 14.79 -12.56
C GLY A 130 18.60 13.94 -13.72
N ARG A 131 17.85 12.90 -14.08
CA ARG A 131 18.09 12.22 -15.36
C ARG A 131 17.54 13.16 -16.43
N GLU A 132 18.43 13.94 -17.03
CA GLU A 132 18.19 14.62 -18.32
C GLU A 132 17.99 13.61 -19.45
#